data_AF-A0A945MWM3-F1
#
_entry.id   AF-A0A945MWM3-F1
#
_cell.length_a   1.000
_cell.length_b   1.000
_cell.length_c   1.000
_cell.angle_alpha   90.00
_cell.angle_beta   90.00
_cell.angle_gamma   90.00
#
_symmetry.space_group_name_H-M   'P 1'
#
loop_
_entity.id
_entity.type
_entity.pdbx_description
1 polymer ?
#
loop_
_entity_poly.entity_id
_entity_poly.type
_entity_poly.pdbx_seq_one_letter_code
_entity_poly.pdbx_strand_id
1 'polypeptide(L)'
;ANGSVDEFQALLGPAAEGLPKADTILETLVRKRRLYEAADGGWCDAFFGGADVDPDSLVTREIARFKAAADLMAMRRSFRPLRKSVPQVDWAVAKPADVQAQHGLRLQVEANSYAAPAPVEMEQSRPVQGAKGEEFWIRMPSPVRSMGDTAWARVFMPAERPVRGVVVSLHGVIMEPEMWPLADLSDGLVDRGFCVVRPEAPWHGRRRLDGYFGGEPMFARGMLGFVELFEAWVLETALWIGWARGALSDRVALGGISLGALTAQIAASVCHYWPEDMRPDGAFLITTTGDLMDGALRGSLAELLGVTEQLADAGWTEGEIDRWRPLVEPAESPALDPGRIVMVLGDADTVTPFAGGMNLARRWNIPAENLFVGHQGHFSSALGLYRNTAPVDRAADIFAA
;
A
#
# COMPACT_ATOMS: atom_id res chain seq x y z
N ALA A 1 -16.41 -19.53 -10.14
CA ALA A 1 -17.27 -19.16 -11.27
C ALA A 1 -16.49 -19.09 -12.59
N ASN A 2 -15.40 -18.31 -12.74
CA ASN A 2 -14.58 -18.32 -13.96
C ASN A 2 -15.35 -18.17 -15.29
N GLY A 3 -16.48 -17.46 -15.29
CA GLY A 3 -17.37 -17.32 -16.45
C GLY A 3 -18.57 -18.26 -16.47
N SER A 4 -18.58 -19.32 -15.67
CA SER A 4 -19.69 -20.27 -15.56
C SER A 4 -20.86 -19.66 -14.78
N VAL A 5 -22.02 -19.61 -15.44
CA VAL A 5 -23.30 -19.18 -14.84
C VAL A 5 -23.73 -20.17 -13.76
N ASP A 6 -23.58 -21.47 -13.99
CA ASP A 6 -24.00 -22.50 -13.04
C ASP A 6 -23.18 -22.42 -11.75
N GLU A 7 -21.85 -22.26 -11.86
CA GLU A 7 -21.00 -22.06 -10.68
C GLU A 7 -21.32 -20.74 -9.97
N PHE A 8 -21.61 -19.68 -10.73
CA PHE A 8 -21.97 -18.38 -10.16
C PHE A 8 -23.28 -18.46 -9.37
N GLN A 9 -24.28 -19.15 -9.92
CA GLN A 9 -25.56 -19.41 -9.26
C GLN A 9 -25.38 -20.32 -8.04
N ALA A 10 -24.54 -21.35 -8.13
CA ALA A 10 -24.22 -22.22 -7.01
C ALA A 10 -23.53 -21.46 -5.86
N LEU A 11 -22.61 -20.54 -6.18
CA LEU A 11 -21.89 -19.73 -5.19
C LEU A 11 -22.78 -18.70 -4.50
N LEU A 12 -23.65 -18.02 -5.24
CA LEU A 12 -24.46 -16.92 -4.71
C LEU A 12 -25.86 -17.37 -4.24
N GLY A 13 -26.30 -18.57 -4.61
CA GLY A 13 -27.63 -19.06 -4.30
C GLY A 13 -28.73 -18.08 -4.77
N PRO A 14 -29.74 -17.79 -3.93
CA PRO A 14 -30.81 -16.85 -4.28
C PRO A 14 -30.33 -15.45 -4.65
N ALA A 15 -29.16 -15.01 -4.17
CA ALA A 15 -28.62 -13.70 -4.52
C ALA A 15 -28.28 -13.58 -6.01
N ALA A 16 -28.01 -14.69 -6.70
CA ALA A 16 -27.69 -14.70 -8.13
C ALA A 16 -28.82 -14.12 -9.00
N GLU A 17 -30.08 -14.27 -8.57
CA GLU A 17 -31.26 -13.73 -9.26
C GLU A 17 -31.25 -12.20 -9.34
N GLY A 18 -30.50 -11.55 -8.44
CA GLY A 18 -30.32 -10.10 -8.40
C GLY A 18 -29.44 -9.54 -9.52
N LEU A 19 -28.83 -10.37 -10.37
CA LEU A 19 -27.95 -9.94 -11.46
C LEU A 19 -28.56 -10.21 -12.85
N PRO A 20 -29.25 -9.24 -13.47
CA PRO A 20 -29.75 -9.39 -14.83
C PRO A 20 -28.61 -9.61 -15.83
N LYS A 21 -28.81 -10.51 -16.80
CA LYS A 21 -27.81 -10.84 -17.84
C LYS A 21 -26.47 -11.32 -17.26
N ALA A 22 -26.53 -12.14 -16.21
CA ALA A 22 -25.36 -12.70 -15.55
C ALA A 22 -24.42 -13.41 -16.54
N ASP A 23 -24.98 -14.15 -17.50
CA ASP A 23 -24.26 -14.75 -18.64
C ASP A 23 -23.37 -13.74 -19.38
N THR A 24 -23.94 -12.65 -19.88
CA THR A 24 -23.22 -11.62 -20.65
C THR A 24 -22.17 -10.91 -19.80
N ILE A 25 -22.48 -10.64 -18.52
CA ILE A 25 -21.58 -9.98 -17.58
C ILE A 25 -20.37 -10.88 -17.29
N LEU A 26 -20.60 -12.16 -17.01
CA LEU A 26 -19.56 -13.14 -16.71
C LEU A 26 -18.67 -13.43 -17.93
N GLU A 27 -19.26 -13.58 -19.12
CA GLU A 27 -18.52 -13.70 -20.37
C GLU A 27 -17.64 -12.47 -20.63
N THR A 28 -18.19 -11.27 -20.43
CA THR A 28 -17.45 -10.02 -20.61
C THR A 28 -16.32 -9.90 -19.59
N LEU A 29 -16.55 -10.28 -18.34
CA LEU A 29 -15.54 -10.29 -17.28
C LEU A 29 -14.38 -11.23 -17.64
N VAL A 30 -14.67 -12.46 -18.07
CA VAL A 30 -13.64 -13.43 -18.50
C VAL A 30 -12.85 -12.89 -19.68
N ARG A 31 -13.52 -12.30 -20.68
CA ARG A 31 -12.83 -11.68 -21.81
C ARG A 31 -11.90 -10.54 -21.37
N LYS A 32 -12.37 -9.64 -20.49
CA LYS A 32 -11.56 -8.53 -19.98
C LYS A 32 -10.39 -9.03 -19.14
N ARG A 33 -10.59 -10.08 -18.33
CA ARG A 33 -9.51 -10.74 -17.57
C ARG A 33 -8.43 -11.30 -18.50
N ARG A 34 -8.82 -12.08 -19.52
CA ARG A 34 -7.87 -12.63 -20.50
C ARG A 34 -7.11 -11.54 -21.27
N LEU A 35 -7.78 -10.44 -21.62
CA LEU A 35 -7.13 -9.31 -22.27
C LEU A 35 -6.09 -8.64 -21.35
N TYR A 36 -6.39 -8.49 -20.07
CA TYR A 36 -5.44 -7.99 -19.08
C TYR A 36 -4.27 -8.94 -18.90
N GLU A 37 -4.51 -10.24 -18.67
CA GLU A 37 -3.46 -11.26 -18.50
C GLU A 37 -2.53 -11.32 -19.73
N ALA A 38 -3.08 -11.27 -20.95
CA ALA A 38 -2.28 -11.23 -22.17
C ALA A 38 -1.46 -9.94 -22.30
N ALA A 39 -2.04 -8.79 -21.93
CA ALA A 39 -1.34 -7.51 -21.95
C ALA A 39 -0.22 -7.46 -20.89
N ASP A 40 -0.46 -7.97 -19.68
CA ASP A 40 0.53 -8.01 -18.60
C ASP A 40 1.67 -8.99 -18.91
N GLY A 41 1.37 -10.17 -19.47
CA GLY A 41 2.39 -11.13 -19.92
C GLY A 41 3.26 -10.54 -21.04
N GLY A 42 2.62 -9.99 -22.08
CA GLY A 42 3.35 -9.36 -23.19
C GLY A 42 4.11 -8.09 -22.77
N TRP A 43 3.69 -7.44 -21.69
CA TRP A 43 4.44 -6.36 -21.06
C TRP A 43 5.65 -6.90 -20.30
N CYS A 44 5.49 -7.92 -19.45
CA CYS A 44 6.58 -8.53 -18.69
C CYS A 44 7.72 -8.99 -19.62
N ASP A 45 7.37 -9.68 -20.72
CA ASP A 45 8.35 -10.15 -21.70
C ASP A 45 9.12 -8.99 -22.35
N ALA A 46 8.44 -7.88 -22.64
CA ALA A 46 9.07 -6.72 -23.28
C ALA A 46 9.92 -5.89 -22.30
N PHE A 47 9.47 -5.76 -21.04
CA PHE A 47 10.10 -4.91 -20.04
C PHE A 47 11.25 -5.60 -19.28
N PHE A 48 11.15 -6.91 -19.07
CA PHE A 48 12.12 -7.71 -18.31
C PHE A 48 12.78 -8.83 -19.13
N GLY A 49 12.23 -9.20 -20.29
CA GLY A 49 12.83 -10.26 -21.12
C GLY A 49 14.11 -9.84 -21.83
N GLY A 50 14.78 -10.78 -22.50
CA GLY A 50 16.05 -10.53 -23.20
C GLY A 50 15.96 -9.95 -24.61
N ALA A 51 14.76 -9.83 -25.17
CA ALA A 51 14.57 -9.33 -26.54
C ALA A 51 14.83 -7.82 -26.63
N ASP A 52 15.41 -7.36 -27.73
CA ASP A 52 15.50 -5.94 -28.03
C ASP A 52 14.12 -5.43 -28.51
N VAL A 53 13.59 -4.41 -27.86
CA VAL A 53 12.26 -3.85 -28.11
C VAL A 53 12.41 -2.35 -28.22
N ASP A 54 11.92 -1.77 -29.31
CA ASP A 54 12.02 -0.33 -29.53
C ASP A 54 11.23 0.47 -28.48
N PRO A 55 11.66 1.71 -28.15
CA PRO A 55 11.03 2.52 -27.10
C PRO A 55 9.53 2.81 -27.33
N ASP A 56 9.11 3.04 -28.58
CA ASP A 56 7.70 3.35 -28.90
C ASP A 56 6.81 2.13 -28.66
N SER A 57 7.31 0.93 -28.94
CA SER A 57 6.66 -0.33 -28.59
C SER A 57 6.54 -0.52 -27.08
N LEU A 58 7.55 -0.14 -26.28
CA LEU A 58 7.47 -0.20 -24.81
C LEU A 58 6.37 0.72 -24.27
N VAL A 59 6.31 1.97 -24.75
CA VAL A 59 5.26 2.93 -24.38
C VAL A 59 3.88 2.39 -24.78
N THR A 60 3.74 1.85 -25.98
CA THR A 60 2.49 1.27 -26.48
C THR A 60 2.02 0.11 -25.60
N ARG A 61 2.94 -0.76 -25.17
CA ARG A 61 2.62 -1.89 -24.27
C ARG A 61 2.22 -1.44 -22.88
N GLU A 62 2.89 -0.45 -22.31
CA GLU A 62 2.54 0.13 -21.00
C GLU A 62 1.12 0.73 -21.04
N ILE A 63 0.81 1.53 -22.07
CA ILE A 63 -0.53 2.11 -22.26
C ILE A 63 -1.60 1.01 -22.42
N ALA A 64 -1.32 -0.01 -23.24
CA ALA A 64 -2.25 -1.12 -23.46
C ALA A 64 -2.53 -1.90 -22.18
N ARG A 65 -1.50 -2.15 -21.37
CA ARG A 65 -1.62 -2.83 -20.06
C ARG A 65 -2.47 -2.03 -19.09
N PHE A 66 -2.20 -0.74 -18.89
CA PHE A 66 -3.03 0.12 -18.02
C PHE A 66 -4.48 0.19 -18.50
N LYS A 67 -4.71 0.33 -19.80
CA LYS A 67 -6.06 0.34 -20.36
C LYS A 67 -6.80 -0.96 -20.08
N ALA A 68 -6.15 -2.11 -20.25
CA ALA A 68 -6.76 -3.41 -19.97
C ALA A 68 -7.07 -3.60 -18.48
N ALA A 69 -6.17 -3.14 -17.60
CA ALA A 69 -6.36 -3.17 -16.15
C ALA A 69 -7.55 -2.29 -15.71
N ALA A 70 -7.62 -1.04 -16.19
CA ALA A 70 -8.72 -0.13 -15.93
C ALA A 70 -10.08 -0.65 -16.47
N ASP A 71 -10.08 -1.22 -17.68
CA ASP A 71 -11.26 -1.83 -18.27
C ASP A 71 -11.77 -3.04 -17.45
N LEU A 72 -10.85 -3.86 -16.93
CA LEU A 72 -11.19 -4.98 -16.05
C LEU A 72 -11.76 -4.47 -14.72
N MET A 73 -11.13 -3.49 -14.09
CA MET A 73 -11.59 -2.88 -12.85
C MET A 73 -12.99 -2.25 -13.00
N ALA A 74 -13.24 -1.59 -14.13
CA ALA A 74 -14.55 -1.01 -14.45
C ALA A 74 -15.68 -2.05 -14.48
N MET A 75 -15.40 -3.36 -14.65
CA MET A 75 -16.41 -4.41 -14.60
C MET A 75 -17.07 -4.58 -13.23
N ARG A 76 -16.44 -4.13 -12.13
CA ARG A 76 -17.05 -4.19 -10.79
C ARG A 76 -18.40 -3.48 -10.72
N ARG A 77 -18.60 -2.42 -11.53
CA ARG A 77 -19.88 -1.69 -11.59
C ARG A 77 -21.05 -2.56 -12.05
N SER A 78 -20.79 -3.59 -12.86
CA SER A 78 -21.80 -4.52 -13.36
C SER A 78 -22.38 -5.39 -12.24
N PHE A 79 -21.65 -5.57 -11.14
CA PHE A 79 -22.08 -6.35 -9.97
C PHE A 79 -22.75 -5.49 -8.87
N ARG A 80 -22.95 -4.19 -9.10
CA ARG A 80 -23.63 -3.29 -8.16
C ARG A 80 -24.99 -3.80 -7.64
N PRO A 81 -25.84 -4.47 -8.45
CA PRO A 81 -27.10 -5.02 -7.95
C PRO A 81 -26.94 -6.00 -6.79
N LEU A 82 -25.80 -6.69 -6.72
CA LEU A 82 -25.51 -7.70 -5.70
C LEU A 82 -24.93 -7.14 -4.41
N ARG A 83 -24.58 -5.85 -4.37
CA ARG A 83 -23.79 -5.23 -3.27
C ARG A 83 -24.36 -5.47 -1.86
N LYS A 84 -25.69 -5.64 -1.73
CA LYS A 84 -26.36 -5.85 -0.44
C LYS A 84 -26.65 -7.33 -0.15
N SER A 85 -26.42 -8.21 -1.12
CA SER A 85 -26.83 -9.61 -1.09
C SER A 85 -25.63 -10.56 -0.96
N VAL A 86 -24.42 -10.03 -1.00
CA VAL A 86 -23.16 -10.78 -0.84
C VAL A 86 -22.33 -10.15 0.27
N PRO A 87 -21.55 -10.94 1.04
CA PRO A 87 -20.55 -10.40 1.95
C PRO A 87 -19.61 -9.44 1.22
N GLN A 88 -19.21 -8.35 1.88
CA GLN A 88 -18.28 -7.38 1.29
C GLN A 88 -16.83 -7.89 1.31
N VAL A 89 -16.53 -8.82 2.22
CA VAL A 89 -15.22 -9.42 2.43
C VAL A 89 -15.41 -10.93 2.57
N ASP A 90 -14.52 -11.72 1.98
CA ASP A 90 -14.47 -13.17 2.08
C ASP A 90 -13.78 -13.58 3.39
N TRP A 91 -14.51 -13.52 4.50
CA TRP A 91 -13.97 -13.71 5.85
C TRP A 91 -13.40 -15.12 6.07
N ALA A 92 -12.14 -15.15 6.51
CA ALA A 92 -11.39 -16.32 6.93
C ALA A 92 -10.53 -15.97 8.15
N VAL A 93 -11.18 -15.41 9.17
CA VAL A 93 -10.50 -14.86 10.36
C VAL A 93 -9.78 -15.99 11.11
N ALA A 94 -8.47 -15.83 11.28
CA ALA A 94 -7.65 -16.78 12.04
C ALA A 94 -7.97 -16.70 13.53
N LYS A 95 -7.89 -17.82 14.26
CA LYS A 95 -8.12 -17.84 15.71
C LYS A 95 -6.91 -17.27 16.47
N PRO A 96 -7.09 -16.70 17.67
CA PRO A 96 -5.98 -16.16 18.47
C PRO A 96 -4.82 -17.16 18.68
N ALA A 97 -5.14 -18.42 18.95
CA ALA A 97 -4.15 -19.47 19.17
C ALA A 97 -3.30 -19.76 17.92
N ASP A 98 -3.89 -19.68 16.72
CA ASP A 98 -3.19 -19.93 15.46
C ASP A 98 -2.20 -18.79 15.18
N VAL A 99 -2.62 -17.54 15.37
CA VAL A 99 -1.74 -16.36 15.21
C VAL A 99 -0.61 -16.39 16.24
N GLN A 100 -0.92 -16.75 17.49
CA GLN A 100 0.08 -16.92 18.54
C GLN A 100 1.11 -18.00 18.19
N ALA A 101 0.68 -19.14 17.64
CA ALA A 101 1.58 -20.22 17.25
C ALA A 101 2.51 -19.81 16.09
N GLN A 102 1.99 -19.03 15.13
CA GLN A 102 2.74 -18.61 13.95
C GLN A 102 3.68 -17.42 14.23
N HIS A 103 3.21 -16.40 14.95
CA HIS A 103 3.92 -15.12 15.08
C HIS A 103 4.27 -14.74 16.52
N GLY A 104 3.87 -15.50 17.54
CA GLY A 104 4.05 -15.14 18.94
C GLY A 104 5.50 -14.96 19.39
N LEU A 105 6.46 -15.58 18.69
CA LEU A 105 7.90 -15.36 18.95
C LEU A 105 8.35 -13.94 18.60
N ARG A 106 7.71 -13.29 17.62
CA ARG A 106 8.03 -11.90 17.21
C ARG A 106 7.68 -10.89 18.32
N LEU A 107 6.80 -11.25 19.25
CA LEU A 107 6.42 -10.41 20.39
C LEU A 107 7.47 -10.42 21.52
N GLN A 108 8.43 -11.35 21.52
CA GLN A 108 9.35 -11.53 22.65
C GLN A 108 10.61 -10.67 22.58
N VAL A 109 10.99 -10.20 21.38
CA VAL A 109 12.23 -9.45 21.16
C VAL A 109 11.95 -8.31 20.18
N GLU A 110 11.93 -7.07 20.70
CA GLU A 110 11.64 -5.87 19.90
C GLU A 110 12.55 -5.72 18.67
N ALA A 111 13.84 -6.03 18.82
CA ALA A 111 14.80 -6.00 17.72
C ALA A 111 14.51 -7.03 16.62
N ASN A 112 13.77 -8.09 16.93
CA ASN A 112 13.43 -9.16 15.99
C ASN A 112 12.04 -8.99 15.36
N SER A 113 11.22 -8.04 15.85
CA SER A 113 9.89 -7.78 15.29
C SER A 113 9.94 -7.46 13.80
N TYR A 114 10.99 -6.73 13.40
CA TYR A 114 11.26 -6.22 12.05
C TYR A 114 12.77 -6.14 11.76
N ALA A 115 13.52 -7.21 12.03
CA ALA A 115 14.95 -7.25 11.68
C ALA A 115 15.14 -7.10 10.17
N ALA A 116 16.07 -6.24 9.73
CA ALA A 116 16.29 -6.01 8.31
C ALA A 116 16.59 -7.33 7.58
N PRO A 117 15.93 -7.58 6.44
CA PRO A 117 16.19 -8.78 5.66
C PRO A 117 17.59 -8.70 5.04
N ALA A 118 18.15 -9.84 4.68
CA ALA A 118 19.36 -9.88 3.87
C ALA A 118 19.09 -9.20 2.51
N PRO A 119 20.08 -8.49 1.92
CA PRO A 119 19.94 -7.93 0.58
C PRO A 119 19.50 -9.00 -0.42
N VAL A 120 18.54 -8.65 -1.27
CA VAL A 120 18.06 -9.47 -2.38
C VAL A 120 18.42 -8.80 -3.69
N GLU A 121 18.64 -9.60 -4.73
CA GLU A 121 18.81 -9.07 -6.09
C GLU A 121 17.49 -8.44 -6.56
N MET A 122 17.57 -7.20 -7.03
CA MET A 122 16.45 -6.49 -7.62
C MET A 122 16.65 -6.39 -9.13
N GLU A 123 15.63 -6.77 -9.88
CA GLU A 123 15.65 -6.68 -11.33
C GLU A 123 14.95 -5.39 -11.76
N GLN A 124 15.63 -4.61 -12.60
CA GLN A 124 15.08 -3.39 -13.18
C GLN A 124 14.57 -3.66 -14.59
N SER A 125 13.39 -3.12 -14.92
CA SER A 125 12.86 -3.14 -16.28
C SER A 125 13.61 -2.19 -17.20
N ARG A 126 13.39 -2.36 -18.50
CA ARG A 126 13.66 -1.29 -19.47
C ARG A 126 12.90 -0.01 -19.07
N PRO A 127 13.53 1.16 -19.19
CA PRO A 127 12.86 2.42 -18.94
C PRO A 127 11.97 2.85 -20.12
N VAL A 128 10.98 3.68 -19.80
CA VAL A 128 10.15 4.39 -20.78
C VAL A 128 10.09 5.87 -20.45
N GLN A 129 9.91 6.71 -21.47
CA GLN A 129 9.71 8.13 -21.27
C GLN A 129 8.30 8.39 -20.74
N GLY A 130 8.20 8.84 -19.49
CA GLY A 130 6.98 9.31 -18.86
C GLY A 130 6.73 10.81 -19.07
N ALA A 131 5.68 11.31 -18.42
CA ALA A 131 5.25 12.71 -18.57
C ALA A 131 6.22 13.73 -17.94
N LYS A 132 6.91 13.33 -16.85
CA LYS A 132 7.80 14.20 -16.07
C LYS A 132 9.28 13.81 -16.16
N GLY A 133 9.56 12.66 -16.73
CA GLY A 133 10.89 12.08 -16.80
C GLY A 133 10.80 10.59 -17.10
N GLU A 134 11.92 9.90 -16.96
CA GLU A 134 11.99 8.46 -17.17
C GLU A 134 11.20 7.70 -16.10
N GLU A 135 10.50 6.65 -16.51
CA GLU A 135 9.80 5.74 -15.61
C GLU A 135 10.24 4.30 -15.88
N PHE A 136 10.39 3.52 -14.82
CA PHE A 136 10.69 2.09 -14.94
C PHE A 136 10.12 1.32 -13.75
N TRP A 137 10.23 0.00 -13.79
CA TRP A 137 9.80 -0.88 -12.74
C TRP A 137 10.99 -1.62 -12.14
N ILE A 138 10.92 -1.88 -10.85
CA ILE A 138 11.82 -2.79 -10.15
C ILE A 138 11.01 -3.91 -9.51
N ARG A 139 11.59 -5.09 -9.43
CA ARG A 139 10.97 -6.25 -8.78
C ARG A 139 11.98 -7.06 -8.00
N MET A 140 11.51 -7.69 -6.93
CA MET A 140 12.28 -8.63 -6.12
C MET A 140 11.37 -9.72 -5.55
N PRO A 141 11.90 -10.92 -5.24
CA PRO A 141 11.17 -11.86 -4.39
C PRO A 141 10.87 -11.20 -3.04
N SER A 142 9.63 -11.32 -2.54
CA SER A 142 9.34 -10.82 -1.20
C SER A 142 10.24 -11.53 -0.17
N PRO A 143 10.87 -10.81 0.78
CA PRO A 143 11.70 -11.44 1.80
C PRO A 143 10.90 -12.27 2.81
N VAL A 144 9.57 -12.11 2.82
CA VAL A 144 8.67 -12.82 3.74
C VAL A 144 8.12 -14.07 3.08
N ARG A 145 8.56 -15.23 3.59
CA ARG A 145 8.22 -16.54 3.03
C ARG A 145 6.72 -16.79 2.91
N SER A 146 5.90 -16.31 3.85
CA SER A 146 4.44 -16.48 3.81
C SER A 146 3.78 -15.69 2.69
N MET A 147 4.42 -14.64 2.14
CA MET A 147 3.92 -13.95 0.96
C MET A 147 4.08 -14.81 -0.30
N GLY A 148 5.26 -15.43 -0.46
CA GLY A 148 5.54 -16.34 -1.57
C GLY A 148 5.39 -15.69 -2.96
N ASP A 149 5.48 -14.36 -3.05
CA ASP A 149 5.21 -13.59 -4.25
C ASP A 149 6.40 -12.69 -4.66
N THR A 150 6.17 -11.86 -5.68
CA THR A 150 7.10 -10.85 -6.14
C THR A 150 6.64 -9.48 -5.64
N ALA A 151 7.52 -8.78 -4.93
CA ALA A 151 7.34 -7.39 -4.56
C ALA A 151 7.72 -6.50 -5.76
N TRP A 152 6.90 -5.50 -6.04
CA TRP A 152 7.05 -4.61 -7.20
C TRP A 152 7.10 -3.16 -6.75
N ALA A 153 7.87 -2.34 -7.44
CA ALA A 153 7.77 -0.89 -7.34
C ALA A 153 7.92 -0.23 -8.70
N ARG A 154 7.14 0.82 -8.92
CA ARG A 154 7.33 1.73 -10.05
C ARG A 154 8.21 2.88 -9.61
N VAL A 155 9.17 3.26 -10.45
CA VAL A 155 10.12 4.33 -10.17
C VAL A 155 9.85 5.47 -11.13
N PHE A 156 9.67 6.67 -10.59
CA PHE A 156 9.47 7.91 -11.33
C PHE A 156 10.71 8.78 -11.17
N MET A 157 11.44 8.98 -12.25
CA MET A 157 12.60 9.87 -12.27
C MET A 157 12.17 11.29 -12.64
N PRO A 158 12.74 12.32 -12.00
CA PRO A 158 12.62 13.68 -12.49
C PRO A 158 13.42 13.83 -13.79
N ALA A 159 13.02 14.78 -14.64
CA ALA A 159 13.76 15.12 -15.85
C ALA A 159 15.19 15.63 -15.55
N GLU A 160 15.35 16.37 -14.45
CA GLU A 160 16.63 16.92 -14.03
C GLU A 160 17.47 15.92 -13.24
N ARG A 161 18.79 15.91 -13.48
CA ARG A 161 19.77 15.09 -12.79
C ARG A 161 20.93 15.96 -12.28
N PRO A 162 21.58 15.61 -11.14
CA PRO A 162 21.27 14.50 -10.23
C PRO A 162 19.95 14.71 -9.48
N VAL A 163 19.35 13.64 -8.95
CA VAL A 163 18.13 13.75 -8.16
C VAL A 163 18.45 14.39 -6.80
N ARG A 164 17.52 15.17 -6.23
CA ARG A 164 17.72 15.81 -4.92
C ARG A 164 17.65 14.84 -3.74
N GLY A 165 16.95 13.73 -3.96
CA GLY A 165 16.69 12.67 -2.99
C GLY A 165 15.72 11.66 -3.60
N VAL A 166 15.50 10.56 -2.87
CA VAL A 166 14.49 9.56 -3.19
C VAL A 166 13.42 9.54 -2.12
N VAL A 167 12.15 9.42 -2.51
CA VAL A 167 11.05 9.12 -1.60
C VAL A 167 10.45 7.77 -1.94
N VAL A 168 10.47 6.83 -0.99
CA VAL A 168 9.72 5.58 -1.10
C VAL A 168 8.28 5.85 -0.64
N SER A 169 7.33 5.94 -1.58
CA SER A 169 5.94 6.35 -1.38
C SER A 169 4.99 5.15 -1.24
N LEU A 170 4.45 4.97 -0.04
CA LEU A 170 3.56 3.88 0.36
C LEU A 170 2.09 4.32 0.25
N HIS A 171 1.27 3.54 -0.47
CA HIS A 171 -0.12 3.92 -0.80
C HIS A 171 -1.15 3.55 0.28
N GLY A 172 -2.39 4.00 0.14
CA GLY A 172 -3.48 3.63 1.06
C GLY A 172 -4.02 2.21 0.86
N VAL A 173 -4.87 1.76 1.77
CA VAL A 173 -5.60 0.48 1.65
C VAL A 173 -6.61 0.54 0.49
N ILE A 174 -6.89 -0.60 -0.16
CA ILE A 174 -7.84 -0.72 -1.29
C ILE A 174 -7.38 0.06 -2.54
N MET A 175 -6.15 0.58 -2.54
CA MET A 175 -5.58 1.24 -3.70
C MET A 175 -5.05 0.21 -4.69
N GLU A 176 -5.46 0.37 -5.94
CA GLU A 176 -4.93 -0.37 -7.09
C GLU A 176 -4.44 0.68 -8.10
N PRO A 177 -3.26 1.32 -7.87
CA PRO A 177 -2.84 2.52 -8.62
C PRO A 177 -2.77 2.32 -10.14
N GLU A 178 -2.51 1.09 -10.59
CA GLU A 178 -2.54 0.74 -12.01
C GLU A 178 -3.96 0.71 -12.60
N MET A 179 -4.93 0.33 -11.79
CA MET A 179 -6.33 0.13 -12.21
C MET A 179 -7.18 1.36 -11.92
N TRP A 180 -6.72 2.21 -10.99
CA TRP A 180 -7.38 3.42 -10.53
C TRP A 180 -6.33 4.49 -10.19
N PRO A 181 -5.93 5.33 -11.17
CA PRO A 181 -5.00 6.42 -10.95
C PRO A 181 -5.69 7.50 -10.11
N LEU A 182 -5.55 7.42 -8.79
CA LEU A 182 -5.95 8.44 -7.84
C LEU A 182 -4.75 9.31 -7.43
N ALA A 183 -5.05 10.34 -6.64
CA ALA A 183 -4.09 11.21 -6.00
C ALA A 183 -2.90 10.44 -5.41
N ASP A 184 -1.69 10.85 -5.76
CA ASP A 184 -0.44 10.26 -5.31
C ASP A 184 0.60 11.36 -5.04
N LEU A 185 1.54 11.09 -4.15
CA LEU A 185 2.63 12.02 -3.79
C LEU A 185 3.65 12.20 -4.90
N SER A 186 3.70 11.22 -5.83
CA SER A 186 4.72 11.15 -6.87
C SER A 186 4.84 12.46 -7.64
N ASP A 187 3.73 12.99 -8.15
CA ASP A 187 3.76 14.16 -9.03
C ASP A 187 4.38 15.39 -8.36
N GLY A 188 3.96 15.71 -7.14
CA GLY A 188 4.43 16.89 -6.43
C GLY A 188 5.92 16.80 -6.05
N LEU A 189 6.41 15.61 -5.74
CA LEU A 189 7.81 15.39 -5.37
C LEU A 189 8.72 15.33 -6.61
N VAL A 190 8.26 14.68 -7.70
CA VAL A 190 9.00 14.63 -8.97
C VAL A 190 9.18 16.03 -9.55
N ASP A 191 8.15 16.89 -9.49
CA ASP A 191 8.26 18.31 -9.91
C ASP A 191 9.30 19.09 -9.11
N ARG A 192 9.65 18.63 -7.91
CA ARG A 192 10.65 19.24 -7.03
C ARG A 192 12.03 18.63 -7.18
N GLY A 193 12.23 17.70 -8.12
CA GLY A 193 13.52 17.06 -8.42
C GLY A 193 13.81 15.80 -7.60
N PHE A 194 12.80 15.20 -6.96
CA PHE A 194 12.95 13.92 -6.26
C PHE A 194 12.64 12.75 -7.18
N CYS A 195 13.38 11.66 -7.02
CA CYS A 195 12.94 10.36 -7.51
C CYS A 195 11.86 9.80 -6.57
N VAL A 196 10.82 9.19 -7.11
CA VAL A 196 9.79 8.52 -6.29
C VAL A 196 9.76 7.04 -6.63
N VAL A 197 10.04 6.21 -5.63
CA VAL A 197 9.87 4.76 -5.69
C VAL A 197 8.50 4.46 -5.09
N ARG A 198 7.60 3.85 -5.85
CA ARG A 198 6.23 3.57 -5.44
C ARG A 198 5.98 2.06 -5.42
N PRO A 199 6.24 1.40 -4.28
CA PRO A 199 5.95 -0.02 -4.11
C PRO A 199 4.46 -0.33 -4.17
N GLU A 200 4.13 -1.53 -4.63
CA GLU A 200 2.82 -2.13 -4.44
C GLU A 200 2.79 -2.93 -3.14
N ALA A 201 1.89 -2.54 -2.23
CA ALA A 201 1.71 -3.21 -0.95
C ALA A 201 1.33 -4.68 -1.15
N PRO A 202 1.64 -5.55 -0.18
CA PRO A 202 1.12 -6.93 -0.16
C PRO A 202 -0.38 -6.97 -0.45
N TRP A 203 -0.79 -7.89 -1.32
CA TRP A 203 -2.18 -8.11 -1.73
C TRP A 203 -2.87 -6.96 -2.48
N HIS A 204 -2.13 -5.96 -2.95
CA HIS A 204 -2.65 -4.85 -3.76
C HIS A 204 -2.09 -4.88 -5.18
N GLY A 205 -2.73 -4.15 -6.11
CA GLY A 205 -2.26 -4.02 -7.49
C GLY A 205 -2.01 -5.37 -8.16
N ARG A 206 -0.77 -5.60 -8.63
CA ARG A 206 -0.31 -6.83 -9.28
C ARG A 206 -0.11 -7.99 -8.31
N ARG A 207 -0.03 -7.69 -7.01
CA ARG A 207 0.09 -8.67 -5.92
C ARG A 207 -1.27 -9.13 -5.38
N ARG A 208 -2.38 -8.62 -5.95
CA ARG A 208 -3.73 -8.99 -5.52
C ARG A 208 -3.98 -10.48 -5.71
N LEU A 209 -4.46 -11.14 -4.65
CA LEU A 209 -4.81 -12.55 -4.71
C LEU A 209 -6.08 -12.77 -5.55
N ASP A 210 -6.15 -13.91 -6.23
CA ASP A 210 -7.37 -14.30 -6.94
C ASP A 210 -8.53 -14.50 -5.96
N GLY A 211 -9.71 -14.03 -6.35
CA GLY A 211 -10.89 -14.02 -5.48
C GLY A 211 -11.03 -12.78 -4.61
N TYR A 212 -9.95 -12.04 -4.37
CA TYR A 212 -9.91 -10.90 -3.46
C TYR A 212 -9.84 -9.56 -4.20
N PHE A 213 -10.37 -8.48 -3.62
CA PHE A 213 -10.01 -7.11 -4.01
C PHE A 213 -8.68 -6.67 -3.37
N GLY A 214 -8.07 -5.60 -3.90
CA GLY A 214 -6.80 -5.09 -3.38
C GLY A 214 -6.82 -4.83 -1.87
N GLY A 215 -5.96 -5.52 -1.12
CA GLY A 215 -5.86 -5.40 0.33
C GLY A 215 -6.90 -6.15 1.15
N GLU A 216 -7.88 -6.80 0.51
CA GLU A 216 -8.92 -7.56 1.22
C GLU A 216 -8.36 -8.61 2.21
N PRO A 217 -7.29 -9.37 1.90
CA PRO A 217 -6.79 -10.38 2.82
C PRO A 217 -6.35 -9.83 4.18
N MET A 218 -5.99 -8.54 4.26
CA MET A 218 -5.69 -7.86 5.52
C MET A 218 -6.89 -7.88 6.47
N PHE A 219 -8.09 -7.63 5.95
CA PHE A 219 -9.33 -7.67 6.72
C PHE A 219 -9.84 -9.10 6.87
N ALA A 220 -9.93 -9.82 5.75
CA ALA A 220 -10.50 -11.17 5.69
C ALA A 220 -9.89 -12.13 6.73
N ARG A 221 -8.59 -12.00 6.97
CA ARG A 221 -7.84 -12.89 7.88
C ARG A 221 -7.77 -12.36 9.32
N GLY A 222 -8.37 -11.20 9.60
CA GLY A 222 -8.30 -10.52 10.89
C GLY A 222 -6.87 -10.17 11.29
N MET A 223 -6.51 -10.40 12.56
CA MET A 223 -5.19 -10.01 13.07
C MET A 223 -4.01 -10.67 12.35
N LEU A 224 -4.20 -11.89 11.83
CA LEU A 224 -3.18 -12.54 11.00
C LEU A 224 -2.88 -11.74 9.73
N GLY A 225 -3.92 -11.20 9.09
CA GLY A 225 -3.80 -10.38 7.90
C GLY A 225 -2.99 -9.11 8.15
N PHE A 226 -3.27 -8.40 9.25
CA PHE A 226 -2.49 -7.21 9.64
C PHE A 226 -1.03 -7.55 9.95
N VAL A 227 -0.78 -8.57 10.78
CA VAL A 227 0.58 -8.97 11.18
C VAL A 227 1.44 -9.36 9.98
N GLU A 228 0.89 -10.13 9.04
CA GLU A 228 1.62 -10.55 7.84
C GLU A 228 1.81 -9.41 6.82
N LEU A 229 0.80 -8.53 6.66
CA LEU A 229 0.93 -7.36 5.78
C LEU A 229 2.06 -6.44 6.26
N PHE A 230 2.08 -6.08 7.54
CA PHE A 230 3.12 -5.20 8.06
C PHE A 230 4.48 -5.90 8.06
N GLU A 231 4.56 -7.19 8.38
CA GLU A 231 5.80 -7.99 8.23
C GLU A 231 6.40 -7.81 6.85
N ALA A 232 5.63 -8.13 5.81
CA ALA A 232 6.11 -8.03 4.45
C ALA A 232 6.45 -6.59 4.08
N TRP A 233 5.54 -5.66 4.32
CA TRP A 233 5.69 -4.32 3.76
C TRP A 233 6.76 -3.49 4.44
N VAL A 234 6.96 -3.64 5.75
CA VAL A 234 8.04 -2.97 6.50
C VAL A 234 9.40 -3.54 6.09
N LEU A 235 9.53 -4.86 5.94
CA LEU A 235 10.79 -5.49 5.54
C LEU A 235 11.15 -5.19 4.08
N GLU A 236 10.15 -5.19 3.18
CA GLU A 236 10.34 -4.75 1.80
C GLU A 236 10.75 -3.27 1.73
N THR A 237 10.23 -2.43 2.63
CA THR A 237 10.61 -1.01 2.71
C THR A 237 12.09 -0.81 3.01
N ALA A 238 12.66 -1.59 3.94
CA ALA A 238 14.10 -1.55 4.21
C ALA A 238 14.93 -1.87 2.95
N LEU A 239 14.49 -2.85 2.16
CA LEU A 239 15.14 -3.22 0.90
C LEU A 239 15.00 -2.11 -0.17
N TRP A 240 13.81 -1.51 -0.30
CA TRP A 240 13.61 -0.39 -1.23
C TRP A 240 14.50 0.81 -0.89
N ILE A 241 14.69 1.08 0.41
CA ILE A 241 15.62 2.12 0.86
C ILE A 241 17.06 1.75 0.50
N GLY A 242 17.49 0.53 0.82
CA GLY A 242 18.86 0.06 0.52
C GLY A 242 19.18 0.14 -0.97
N TRP A 243 18.24 -0.29 -1.83
CA TRP A 243 18.38 -0.16 -3.27
C TRP A 243 18.43 1.31 -3.72
N ALA A 244 17.50 2.14 -3.26
CA ALA A 244 17.47 3.56 -3.61
C ALA A 244 18.77 4.27 -3.22
N ARG A 245 19.32 3.92 -2.05
CA ARG A 245 20.57 4.48 -1.55
C ARG A 245 21.77 4.06 -2.38
N GLY A 246 21.84 2.79 -2.74
CA GLY A 246 22.92 2.24 -3.58
C GLY A 246 22.86 2.68 -5.03
N ALA A 247 21.67 2.89 -5.59
CA ALA A 247 21.47 3.11 -7.02
C ALA A 247 21.25 4.58 -7.41
N LEU A 248 20.68 5.41 -6.52
CA LEU A 248 20.13 6.71 -6.92
C LEU A 248 20.62 7.90 -6.08
N SER A 249 20.58 7.80 -4.75
CA SER A 249 20.84 8.94 -3.86
C SER A 249 21.13 8.51 -2.43
N ASP A 250 22.11 9.12 -1.78
CA ASP A 250 22.37 8.96 -0.34
C ASP A 250 21.32 9.63 0.57
N ARG A 251 20.32 10.29 -0.01
CA ARG A 251 19.15 10.83 0.70
C ARG A 251 17.90 10.06 0.31
N VAL A 252 17.33 9.31 1.26
CA VAL A 252 16.15 8.48 1.06
C VAL A 252 15.15 8.69 2.20
N ALA A 253 13.96 9.19 1.88
CA ALA A 253 12.88 9.40 2.84
C ALA A 253 11.71 8.43 2.59
N LEU A 254 10.85 8.27 3.58
CA LEU A 254 9.58 7.56 3.46
C LEU A 254 8.43 8.53 3.24
N GLY A 255 7.53 8.19 2.32
CA GLY A 255 6.23 8.85 2.17
C GLY A 255 5.13 7.83 2.38
N GLY A 256 4.01 8.23 2.96
CA GLY A 256 2.89 7.32 3.16
C GLY A 256 1.55 8.03 3.27
N ILE A 257 0.51 7.42 2.70
CA ILE A 257 -0.88 7.85 2.86
C ILE A 257 -1.66 6.73 3.56
N SER A 258 -2.41 7.05 4.61
CA SER A 258 -3.32 6.10 5.28
C SER A 258 -2.58 4.84 5.77
N LEU A 259 -2.93 3.64 5.29
CA LEU A 259 -2.21 2.39 5.59
C LEU A 259 -0.70 2.48 5.27
N GLY A 260 -0.33 3.15 4.18
CA GLY A 260 1.07 3.40 3.85
C GLY A 260 1.75 4.35 4.83
N ALA A 261 1.02 5.33 5.37
CA ALA A 261 1.55 6.19 6.44
C ALA A 261 1.80 5.39 7.72
N LEU A 262 0.86 4.50 8.10
CA LEU A 262 1.03 3.62 9.25
C LEU A 262 2.22 2.67 9.07
N THR A 263 2.39 2.10 7.88
CA THR A 263 3.57 1.26 7.55
C THR A 263 4.86 2.06 7.66
N ALA A 264 4.88 3.29 7.13
CA ALA A 264 6.02 4.20 7.25
C ALA A 264 6.31 4.56 8.72
N GLN A 265 5.29 4.64 9.58
CA GLN A 265 5.48 4.87 11.01
C GLN A 265 6.10 3.68 11.71
N ILE A 266 5.64 2.46 11.44
CA ILE A 266 6.23 1.24 12.00
C ILE A 266 7.70 1.15 11.56
N ALA A 267 7.98 1.36 10.27
CA ALA A 267 9.34 1.43 9.74
C ALA A 267 10.19 2.49 10.47
N ALA A 268 9.67 3.72 10.62
CA ALA A 268 10.34 4.80 11.33
C ALA A 268 10.54 4.52 12.84
N SER A 269 9.76 3.63 13.44
CA SER A 269 9.94 3.20 14.84
C SER A 269 11.03 2.15 15.02
N VAL A 270 11.30 1.32 14.00
CA VAL A 270 12.17 0.15 14.12
C VAL A 270 13.46 0.26 13.31
N CYS A 271 13.60 1.29 12.46
CA CYS A 271 14.73 1.40 11.54
C CYS A 271 16.10 1.54 12.22
N HIS A 272 16.19 1.89 13.51
CA HIS A 272 17.46 1.85 14.25
C HIS A 272 18.04 0.44 14.40
N TYR A 273 17.25 -0.61 14.20
CA TYR A 273 17.71 -2.00 14.15
C TYR A 273 18.23 -2.40 12.76
N TRP A 274 18.01 -1.58 11.73
CA TRP A 274 18.46 -1.88 10.37
C TRP A 274 19.91 -1.42 10.14
N PRO A 275 20.63 -2.00 9.17
CA PRO A 275 21.85 -1.42 8.61
C PRO A 275 21.64 0.04 8.20
N GLU A 276 22.66 0.88 8.36
CA GLU A 276 22.58 2.33 8.10
C GLU A 276 22.12 2.65 6.67
N ASP A 277 22.53 1.84 5.69
CA ASP A 277 22.16 1.99 4.29
C ASP A 277 20.69 1.67 3.99
N MET A 278 19.99 0.97 4.89
CA MET A 278 18.57 0.66 4.79
C MET A 278 17.70 1.60 5.64
N ARG A 279 18.28 2.57 6.35
CA ARG A 279 17.52 3.52 7.18
C ARG A 279 16.99 4.69 6.35
N PRO A 280 15.75 5.13 6.59
CA PRO A 280 15.26 6.37 6.01
C PRO A 280 15.83 7.59 6.75
N ASP A 281 15.92 8.72 6.06
CA ASP A 281 16.44 9.99 6.59
C ASP A 281 15.31 10.92 7.08
N GLY A 282 14.06 10.62 6.74
CA GLY A 282 12.88 11.40 7.10
C GLY A 282 11.57 10.70 6.69
N ALA A 283 10.44 11.25 7.11
CA ALA A 283 9.12 10.69 6.82
C ALA A 283 8.07 11.77 6.48
N PHE A 284 7.20 11.49 5.51
CA PHE A 284 6.05 12.31 5.15
C PHE A 284 4.76 11.50 5.30
N LEU A 285 3.97 11.82 6.33
CA LEU A 285 2.83 11.02 6.79
C LEU A 285 1.52 11.77 6.56
N ILE A 286 0.63 11.18 5.77
CA ILE A 286 -0.63 11.82 5.38
C ILE A 286 -1.79 10.95 5.83
N THR A 287 -2.79 11.60 6.45
CA THR A 287 -4.06 10.98 6.90
C THR A 287 -3.79 9.72 7.71
N THR A 288 -3.02 9.88 8.79
CA THR A 288 -2.59 8.77 9.62
C THR A 288 -3.23 8.78 11.00
N THR A 289 -3.22 7.61 11.64
CA THR A 289 -3.44 7.40 13.06
C THR A 289 -2.23 6.70 13.67
N GLY A 290 -1.92 6.99 14.94
CA GLY A 290 -0.96 6.22 15.72
C GLY A 290 -1.58 5.07 16.51
N ASP A 291 -2.88 4.85 16.34
CA ASP A 291 -3.68 3.80 16.97
C ASP A 291 -4.41 3.07 15.85
N LEU A 292 -3.84 1.95 15.41
CA LEU A 292 -4.47 1.11 14.39
C LEU A 292 -5.77 0.57 14.94
N MET A 293 -5.85 0.27 16.24
CA MET A 293 -7.06 -0.28 16.84
C MET A 293 -8.23 0.70 16.77
N ASP A 294 -7.99 1.99 16.97
CA ASP A 294 -9.00 3.04 16.80
C ASP A 294 -9.42 3.19 15.33
N GLY A 295 -8.50 3.03 14.37
CA GLY A 295 -8.83 3.05 12.94
C GLY A 295 -9.53 1.76 12.43
N ALA A 296 -9.07 0.60 12.88
CA ALA A 296 -9.43 -0.73 12.37
C ALA A 296 -10.56 -1.42 13.13
N LEU A 297 -10.91 -0.96 14.35
CA LEU A 297 -12.10 -1.42 15.07
C LEU A 297 -13.18 -0.34 15.21
N ARG A 298 -12.80 0.95 15.24
CA ARG A 298 -13.71 2.07 15.55
C ARG A 298 -13.79 3.11 14.43
N GLY A 299 -12.95 3.00 13.40
CA GLY A 299 -13.02 3.85 12.23
C GLY A 299 -14.22 3.50 11.36
N SER A 300 -14.73 4.50 10.62
CA SER A 300 -15.90 4.32 9.75
C SER A 300 -15.73 3.22 8.69
N LEU A 301 -14.50 2.91 8.27
CA LEU A 301 -14.22 1.80 7.35
C LEU A 301 -14.35 0.44 8.05
N ALA A 302 -13.90 0.32 9.29
CA ALA A 302 -14.02 -0.91 10.07
C ALA A 302 -15.48 -1.25 10.36
N GLU A 303 -16.27 -0.23 10.75
CA GLU A 303 -17.72 -0.34 10.95
C GLU A 303 -18.42 -0.74 9.66
N LEU A 304 -18.05 -0.14 8.52
CA LEU A 304 -18.63 -0.47 7.22
C LEU A 304 -18.41 -1.93 6.82
N LEU A 305 -17.24 -2.48 7.14
CA LEU A 305 -16.88 -3.85 6.81
C LEU A 305 -17.36 -4.86 7.85
N GLY A 306 -17.61 -4.45 9.10
CA GLY A 306 -18.00 -5.36 10.20
C GLY A 306 -16.80 -6.10 10.82
N VAL A 307 -15.61 -5.50 10.81
CA VAL A 307 -14.36 -6.13 11.29
C VAL A 307 -14.48 -6.59 12.75
N THR A 308 -15.06 -5.75 13.60
CA THR A 308 -15.19 -5.99 15.04
C THR A 308 -16.04 -7.22 15.35
N GLU A 309 -17.16 -7.40 14.65
CA GLU A 309 -18.04 -8.56 14.84
C GLU A 309 -17.34 -9.85 14.41
N GLN A 310 -16.64 -9.81 13.27
CA GLN A 310 -15.93 -10.98 12.73
C GLN A 310 -14.76 -11.43 13.62
N LEU A 311 -14.04 -10.48 14.23
CA LEU A 311 -13.01 -10.79 15.22
C LEU A 311 -13.63 -11.42 16.48
N ALA A 312 -14.73 -10.85 17.00
CA ALA A 312 -15.41 -11.39 18.18
C ALA A 312 -15.94 -12.81 17.93
N ASP A 313 -16.56 -13.07 16.78
CA ASP A 313 -17.07 -14.38 16.37
C ASP A 313 -15.95 -15.43 16.23
N ALA A 314 -14.75 -15.01 15.82
CA ALA A 314 -13.56 -15.85 15.79
C ALA A 314 -12.87 -16.03 17.15
N GLY A 315 -13.43 -15.44 18.22
CA GLY A 315 -12.97 -15.59 19.60
C GLY A 315 -11.91 -14.59 20.02
N TRP A 316 -11.69 -13.50 19.29
CA TRP A 316 -10.79 -12.43 19.70
C TRP A 316 -11.42 -11.52 20.76
N THR A 317 -10.66 -11.26 21.81
CA THR A 317 -10.95 -10.23 22.82
C THR A 317 -10.07 -9.01 22.64
N GLU A 318 -10.48 -7.85 23.17
CA GLU A 318 -9.68 -6.62 23.15
C GLU A 318 -8.28 -6.85 23.75
N GLY A 319 -8.20 -7.56 24.89
CA GLY A 319 -6.94 -7.89 25.54
C GLY A 319 -6.07 -8.89 24.77
N GLU A 320 -6.62 -9.71 23.88
CA GLU A 320 -5.83 -10.54 22.96
C GLU A 320 -5.30 -9.73 21.79
N ILE A 321 -6.13 -8.82 21.25
CA ILE A 321 -5.71 -7.96 20.15
C ILE A 321 -4.62 -6.98 20.61
N ASP A 322 -4.76 -6.40 21.81
CA ASP A 322 -3.79 -5.46 22.39
C ASP A 322 -2.37 -6.04 22.50
N ARG A 323 -2.24 -7.36 22.64
CA ARG A 323 -0.92 -8.03 22.67
C ARG A 323 -0.16 -7.92 21.36
N TRP A 324 -0.85 -7.67 20.25
CA TRP A 324 -0.26 -7.58 18.92
C TRP A 324 0.14 -6.16 18.53
N ARG A 325 -0.21 -5.14 19.32
CA ARG A 325 0.16 -3.73 19.08
C ARG A 325 1.62 -3.54 18.69
N PRO A 326 2.62 -4.17 19.34
CA PRO A 326 4.03 -3.99 18.97
C PRO A 326 4.37 -4.38 17.51
N LEU A 327 3.52 -5.15 16.84
CA LEU A 327 3.72 -5.53 15.44
C LEU A 327 2.85 -4.72 14.47
N VAL A 328 1.81 -4.04 14.93
CA VAL A 328 0.81 -3.42 14.04
C VAL A 328 0.61 -1.93 14.28
N GLU A 329 1.28 -1.38 15.30
CA GLU A 329 1.28 0.04 15.65
C GLU A 329 2.72 0.56 15.78
N PRO A 330 2.94 1.87 15.57
CA PRO A 330 4.23 2.47 15.82
C PRO A 330 4.59 2.50 17.30
N ALA A 331 5.89 2.50 17.58
CA ALA A 331 6.42 2.69 18.93
C ALA A 331 6.10 4.10 19.47
N GLU A 332 6.27 4.25 20.79
CA GLU A 332 6.03 5.52 21.49
C GLU A 332 6.87 6.69 20.95
N SER A 333 8.07 6.40 20.46
CA SER A 333 8.95 7.38 19.84
C SER A 333 9.43 6.87 18.47
N PRO A 334 9.65 7.76 17.49
CA PRO A 334 10.32 7.39 16.26
C PRO A 334 11.82 7.22 16.50
N ALA A 335 12.46 6.36 15.71
CA ALA A 335 13.91 6.31 15.60
C ALA A 335 14.47 7.45 14.75
N LEU A 336 13.61 8.14 13.99
CA LEU A 336 13.92 9.34 13.24
C LEU A 336 13.87 10.58 14.14
N ASP A 337 14.68 11.59 13.79
CA ASP A 337 14.53 12.93 14.37
C ASP A 337 13.12 13.47 14.06
N PRO A 338 12.33 13.89 15.08
CA PRO A 338 11.02 14.51 14.86
C PRO A 338 11.05 15.71 13.90
N GLY A 339 12.17 16.45 13.84
CA GLY A 339 12.40 17.55 12.89
C GLY A 339 12.43 17.11 11.43
N ARG A 340 12.64 15.81 11.16
CA ARG A 340 12.66 15.18 9.84
C ARG A 340 11.34 14.53 9.45
N ILE A 341 10.29 14.69 10.25
CA ILE A 341 8.97 14.11 10.00
C ILE A 341 7.97 15.23 9.71
N VAL A 342 7.26 15.13 8.59
CA VAL A 342 6.17 16.02 8.19
C VAL A 342 4.84 15.26 8.26
N MET A 343 3.82 15.87 8.87
CA MET A 343 2.50 15.26 9.04
C MET A 343 1.39 16.13 8.41
N VAL A 344 0.44 15.48 7.74
CA VAL A 344 -0.77 16.12 7.20
C VAL A 344 -2.00 15.40 7.75
N LEU A 345 -2.85 16.14 8.47
CA LEU A 345 -4.06 15.62 9.09
C LEU A 345 -5.29 16.40 8.63
N GLY A 346 -6.40 15.69 8.47
CA GLY A 346 -7.72 16.28 8.24
C GLY A 346 -8.53 16.27 9.54
N ASP A 347 -9.05 17.42 9.97
CA ASP A 347 -9.85 17.50 11.21
C ASP A 347 -11.24 16.85 11.10
N ALA A 348 -11.69 16.56 9.88
CA ALA A 348 -12.94 15.87 9.57
C ALA A 348 -12.70 14.41 9.12
N ASP A 349 -11.50 13.88 9.34
CA ASP A 349 -11.17 12.48 9.06
C ASP A 349 -11.85 11.54 10.07
N THR A 350 -12.68 10.63 9.56
CA THR A 350 -13.37 9.58 10.33
C THR A 350 -12.95 8.17 9.92
N VAL A 351 -12.00 8.03 8.99
CA VAL A 351 -11.43 6.72 8.60
C VAL A 351 -10.23 6.43 9.49
N THR A 352 -9.33 7.40 9.62
CA THR A 352 -8.27 7.45 10.62
C THR A 352 -8.54 8.67 11.50
N PRO A 353 -9.30 8.51 12.60
CA PRO A 353 -9.81 9.65 13.35
C PRO A 353 -8.73 10.68 13.70
N PHE A 354 -9.04 11.97 13.47
CA PHE A 354 -8.10 13.09 13.68
C PHE A 354 -7.40 13.06 15.04
N ALA A 355 -8.12 12.65 16.09
CA ALA A 355 -7.59 12.54 17.44
C ALA A 355 -6.40 11.55 17.52
N GLY A 356 -6.47 10.42 16.83
CA GLY A 356 -5.38 9.44 16.76
C GLY A 356 -4.13 10.00 16.10
N GLY A 357 -4.28 10.73 15.00
CA GLY A 357 -3.18 11.43 14.33
C GLY A 357 -2.56 12.54 15.19
N MET A 358 -3.39 13.33 15.87
CA MET A 358 -2.91 14.37 16.79
C MET A 358 -2.20 13.79 18.02
N ASN A 359 -2.69 12.68 18.55
CA ASN A 359 -2.02 11.98 19.66
C ASN A 359 -0.65 11.47 19.22
N LEU A 360 -0.54 10.88 18.02
CA LEU A 360 0.76 10.51 17.45
C LEU A 360 1.70 11.72 17.33
N ALA A 361 1.23 12.82 16.73
CA ALA A 361 2.03 14.03 16.55
C ALA A 361 2.59 14.57 17.90
N ARG A 362 1.78 14.51 18.96
CA ARG A 362 2.22 14.88 20.32
C ARG A 362 3.22 13.88 20.88
N ARG A 363 2.94 12.58 20.80
CA ARG A 363 3.83 11.52 21.32
C ARG A 363 5.21 11.57 20.66
N TRP A 364 5.24 11.76 19.35
CA TRP A 364 6.45 11.87 18.55
C TRP A 364 7.11 13.25 18.58
N ASN A 365 6.54 14.22 19.33
CA ASN A 365 7.04 15.59 19.44
C ASN A 365 7.27 16.27 18.08
N ILE A 366 6.32 16.12 17.16
CA ILE A 366 6.41 16.70 15.82
C ILE A 366 6.39 18.23 15.92
N PRO A 367 7.37 18.94 15.34
CA PRO A 367 7.39 20.39 15.36
C PRO A 367 6.14 20.99 14.72
N ALA A 368 5.68 22.13 15.24
CA ALA A 368 4.46 22.76 14.75
C ALA A 368 4.55 23.14 13.27
N GLU A 369 5.73 23.57 12.81
CA GLU A 369 6.02 23.89 11.41
C GLU A 369 6.03 22.67 10.47
N ASN A 370 6.05 21.46 11.03
CA ASN A 370 5.97 20.21 10.28
C ASN A 370 4.58 19.57 10.34
N LEU A 371 3.64 20.13 11.11
CA LEU A 371 2.29 19.61 11.28
C LEU A 371 1.27 20.50 10.54
N PHE A 372 0.68 19.94 9.48
CA PHE A 372 -0.32 20.61 8.66
C PHE A 372 -1.70 20.02 8.96
N VAL A 373 -2.61 20.87 9.45
CA VAL A 373 -4.00 20.48 9.73
C VAL A 373 -4.94 21.28 8.83
N GLY A 374 -5.83 20.58 8.13
CA GLY A 374 -6.83 21.20 7.25
C GLY A 374 -8.25 20.73 7.58
N HIS A 375 -9.24 21.55 7.22
CA HIS A 375 -10.65 21.18 7.33
C HIS A 375 -11.09 20.24 6.20
N GLN A 376 -10.64 18.99 6.29
CA GLN A 376 -10.76 17.98 5.25
C GLN A 376 -10.98 16.59 5.90
N GLY A 377 -11.64 15.70 5.17
CA GLY A 377 -11.76 14.29 5.55
C GLY A 377 -10.59 13.47 4.99
N HIS A 378 -10.61 12.16 5.22
CA HIS A 378 -9.53 11.24 4.83
C HIS A 378 -9.08 11.43 3.37
N PHE A 379 -10.00 11.23 2.42
CA PHE A 379 -9.67 11.29 0.99
C PHE A 379 -9.45 12.72 0.49
N SER A 380 -10.17 13.70 1.03
CA SER A 380 -10.03 15.09 0.59
C SER A 380 -8.73 15.74 1.09
N SER A 381 -8.14 15.25 2.19
CA SER A 381 -6.83 15.70 2.67
C SER A 381 -5.72 15.34 1.69
N ALA A 382 -5.66 14.10 1.21
CA ALA A 382 -4.70 13.67 0.19
C ALA A 382 -4.87 14.44 -1.13
N LEU A 383 -6.12 14.62 -1.59
CA LEU A 383 -6.42 15.46 -2.76
C LEU A 383 -6.09 16.94 -2.55
N GLY A 384 -6.13 17.41 -1.30
CA GLY A 384 -5.82 18.77 -0.90
C GLY A 384 -4.38 19.19 -1.26
N LEU A 385 -3.46 18.22 -1.32
CA LEU A 385 -2.05 18.46 -1.63
C LEU A 385 -1.81 19.03 -3.04
N TYR A 386 -2.72 18.78 -3.98
CA TYR A 386 -2.67 19.41 -5.31
C TYR A 386 -3.00 20.91 -5.28
N ARG A 387 -3.75 21.36 -4.26
CA ARG A 387 -4.17 22.76 -4.12
C ARG A 387 -3.27 23.53 -3.15
N ASN A 388 -2.88 22.88 -2.06
CA ASN A 388 -1.97 23.43 -1.07
C ASN A 388 -0.68 22.60 -1.06
N THR A 389 0.35 23.12 -1.70
CA THR A 389 1.64 22.43 -1.81
C THR A 389 2.53 22.63 -0.60
N ALA A 390 2.17 23.49 0.36
CA ALA A 390 3.03 23.80 1.51
C ALA A 390 3.54 22.57 2.29
N PRO A 391 2.74 21.49 2.50
CA PRO A 391 3.26 20.28 3.13
C PRO A 391 4.30 19.56 2.26
N VAL A 392 4.10 19.53 0.94
CA VAL A 392 5.03 18.92 -0.02
C VAL A 392 6.32 19.72 -0.13
N ASP A 393 6.21 21.06 -0.13
CA ASP A 393 7.35 21.97 -0.09
C ASP A 393 8.18 21.76 1.18
N ARG A 394 7.52 21.69 2.34
CA ARG A 394 8.19 21.45 3.62
C ARG A 394 8.91 20.10 3.65
N ALA A 395 8.27 19.04 3.16
CA ALA A 395 8.89 17.72 3.05
C ALA A 395 10.11 17.75 2.12
N ALA A 396 9.99 18.38 0.95
CA ALA A 396 11.09 18.51 -0.01
C ALA A 396 12.29 19.29 0.57
N ASP A 397 12.05 20.35 1.34
CA ASP A 397 13.12 21.11 1.99
C ASP A 397 13.84 20.29 3.05
N ILE A 398 13.08 19.55 3.87
CA ILE A 398 13.63 18.67 4.91
C ILE A 398 14.43 17.51 4.30
N PHE A 399 13.95 16.89 3.21
CA PHE A 399 14.61 15.71 2.63
C PHE A 399 15.81 16.07 1.75
N ALA A 400 15.91 17.32 1.30
CA ALA A 400 17.06 17.81 0.53
C ALA A 400 18.23 18.32 1.40
N ALA A 401 17.98 18.60 2.69
CA ALA A 401 18.97 19.11 3.64
C ALA A 401 19.84 17.98 4.20
#